data_AF-A0A2I0B113-F1
#
_entry.id   AF-A0A2I0B113-F1
#
_cell.length_a   1.000
_cell.length_b   1.000
_cell.length_c   1.000
_cell.angle_alpha   90.00
_cell.angle_beta   90.00
_cell.angle_gamma   90.00
#
_symmetry.space_group_name_H-M   'P 1'
#
loop_
_entity.id
_entity.type
_entity.pdbx_description
1 polymer ?
#
loop_
_entity_poly.entity_id
_entity_poly.type
_entity_poly.pdbx_seq_one_letter_code
_entity_poly.pdbx_strand_id
1 'polypeptide(L)'
;MDFELRVAREKLEREQRERRERAKAKAERERKAKAEAARRREAVEAAQQARRIEAENARLMEEQQMEEALVIGNGIVFSQVLEAIKCNGYGDKIKLPPSCFTELSDKGALDKGPMYFRLSRIDQAASVKSDFSMEQEFGMTHSGVLEFTSREGFVELPPHVWNNLFSHDVVDVPLIEVRYVSIPKGTYAKLKPEGIGFSDIPNHKAVLETALRKHATLSQGEVILVSHGELGYKLRVLELKPASSVSVLETDIEVDIEVSDSVLDDNQNQHVLMPLVFGKVESGRVGEGNFNFYKFTIDENMSEEVAAGCMKIEVKIEADTSNGDADIYVSRHPLVFPTQHRHEWSSHEMGSKTLILRPKDRVAGIYSVGVYGYKGQARYHISVSLKEYSNQGVCENAGTSSQVDDDSVDCQNCKHRISTRTILLHEAYCVRHNVICQYDGCGVVLRKEEAGNHVHCRRCGKAFQNGEMEKHVKIFHEPTACTCGVILEREEMSQGLVGFPDPIARIHKALVDVRHQSTSCPLRLIACRFCGDMVPAGNAAPDARDRLRGFSEHESICGSRTAPCDSCGRAVMLKEMDIHVIAVHQKS
;
A
#
# COMPACT_ATOMS: atom_id res chain seq x y z
N MET A 1 12.52 -27.18 122.17
CA MET A 1 13.86 -27.02 121.54
C MET A 1 13.96 -27.61 120.13
N ASP A 2 13.09 -28.54 119.72
CA ASP A 2 13.24 -29.29 118.45
C ASP A 2 12.45 -28.73 117.23
N PHE A 3 11.53 -27.79 117.48
CA PHE A 3 10.72 -27.10 116.46
C PHE A 3 11.46 -25.89 115.86
N GLU A 4 12.14 -25.11 116.69
CA GLU A 4 12.87 -23.90 116.28
C GLU A 4 14.09 -24.22 115.40
N LEU A 5 14.80 -25.32 115.67
CA LEU A 5 15.92 -25.80 114.84
C LEU A 5 15.46 -26.29 113.45
N ARG A 6 14.26 -26.88 113.36
CA ARG A 6 13.66 -27.36 112.11
C ARG A 6 13.25 -26.18 111.21
N VAL A 7 12.59 -25.17 111.80
CA VAL A 7 12.20 -23.93 111.11
C VAL A 7 13.43 -23.14 110.63
N ALA A 8 14.50 -23.09 111.41
CA ALA A 8 15.75 -22.44 111.02
C ALA A 8 16.44 -23.16 109.84
N ARG A 9 16.46 -24.49 109.84
CA ARG A 9 17.02 -25.30 108.75
C ARG A 9 16.22 -25.18 107.46
N GLU A 10 14.89 -25.22 107.53
CA GLU A 10 14.01 -25.00 106.36
C GLU A 10 14.15 -23.58 105.80
N LYS A 11 14.32 -22.57 106.66
CA LYS A 11 14.57 -21.18 106.24
C LYS A 11 15.91 -21.06 105.50
N LEU A 12 16.96 -21.70 106.01
CA LEU A 12 18.28 -21.74 105.38
C LEU A 12 18.23 -22.49 104.02
N GLU A 13 17.55 -23.63 103.96
CA GLU A 13 17.39 -24.40 102.71
C GLU A 13 16.56 -23.64 101.67
N ARG A 14 15.52 -22.92 102.08
CA ARG A 14 14.73 -22.03 101.21
C ARG A 14 15.57 -20.87 100.68
N GLU A 15 16.36 -20.23 101.54
CA GLU A 15 17.24 -19.13 101.14
C GLU A 15 18.37 -19.61 100.19
N GLN A 16 18.94 -20.79 100.45
CA GLN A 16 19.93 -21.41 99.55
C GLN A 16 19.30 -21.79 98.20
N ARG A 17 18.06 -22.29 98.18
CA ARG A 17 17.33 -22.61 96.95
C ARG A 17 17.01 -21.35 96.15
N GLU A 18 16.54 -20.28 96.79
CA GLU A 18 16.30 -18.99 96.14
C GLU A 18 17.60 -18.37 95.58
N ARG A 19 18.72 -18.42 96.33
CA ARG A 19 20.03 -17.94 95.80
C ARG A 19 20.46 -18.73 94.58
N ARG A 20 20.28 -20.06 94.59
CA ARG A 20 20.61 -20.93 93.45
C ARG A 20 19.70 -20.67 92.25
N GLU A 21 18.41 -20.43 92.46
CA GLU A 21 17.46 -20.07 91.40
C GLU A 21 17.74 -18.68 90.82
N ARG A 22 18.02 -17.68 91.66
CA ARG A 22 18.42 -16.33 91.20
C ARG A 22 19.73 -16.37 90.42
N ALA A 23 20.71 -17.18 90.84
CA ALA A 23 21.96 -17.37 90.11
C ALA A 23 21.73 -18.06 88.75
N LYS A 24 20.88 -19.10 88.70
CA LYS A 24 20.49 -19.76 87.44
C LYS A 24 19.74 -18.81 86.50
N ALA A 25 18.79 -18.04 87.00
CA ALA A 25 18.03 -17.08 86.22
C ALA A 25 18.92 -15.95 85.66
N LYS A 26 19.90 -15.49 86.44
CA LYS A 26 20.90 -14.52 85.99
C LYS A 26 21.79 -15.10 84.88
N ALA A 27 22.30 -16.32 85.07
CA ALA A 27 23.11 -17.01 84.06
C ALA A 27 22.32 -17.29 82.76
N GLU A 28 21.03 -17.64 82.87
CA GLU A 28 20.18 -17.87 81.70
C GLU A 28 19.88 -16.57 80.94
N ARG A 29 19.61 -15.47 81.65
CA ARG A 29 19.44 -14.13 81.05
C ARG A 29 20.72 -13.68 80.34
N GLU A 30 21.87 -13.88 80.96
CA GLU A 30 23.17 -13.55 80.36
C GLU A 30 23.46 -14.41 79.12
N ARG A 31 23.13 -15.71 79.16
CA ARG A 31 23.24 -16.61 78.00
C ARG A 31 22.32 -16.18 76.85
N LYS A 32 21.06 -15.80 77.16
CA LYS A 32 20.09 -15.29 76.19
C LYS A 32 20.56 -13.96 75.58
N ALA A 33 21.04 -13.02 76.38
CA ALA A 33 21.58 -11.75 75.92
C ALA A 33 22.82 -11.94 75.04
N LYS A 34 23.72 -12.87 75.39
CA LYS A 34 24.90 -13.22 74.58
C LYS A 34 24.52 -13.87 73.24
N ALA A 35 23.53 -14.77 73.24
CA ALA A 35 23.01 -15.39 72.02
C ALA A 35 22.32 -14.37 71.10
N GLU A 36 21.55 -13.43 71.67
CA GLU A 36 20.91 -12.36 70.91
C GLU A 36 21.95 -11.37 70.34
N ALA A 37 22.98 -11.01 71.12
CA ALA A 37 24.08 -10.19 70.64
C ALA A 37 24.87 -10.88 69.52
N ALA A 38 25.08 -12.20 69.60
CA ALA A 38 25.70 -12.99 68.53
C ALA A 38 24.84 -12.98 67.25
N ARG A 39 23.53 -13.24 67.36
CA ARG A 39 22.60 -13.17 66.21
C ARG A 39 22.56 -11.79 65.57
N ARG A 40 22.58 -10.72 66.36
CA ARG A 40 22.62 -9.34 65.84
C ARG A 40 23.93 -9.05 65.10
N ARG A 41 25.07 -9.58 65.57
CA ARG A 41 26.37 -9.45 64.88
C ARG A 41 26.39 -10.24 63.57
N GLU A 42 25.95 -11.50 63.59
CA GLU A 42 25.83 -12.34 62.39
C GLU A 42 24.89 -11.71 61.35
N ALA A 43 23.77 -11.13 61.76
CA ALA A 43 22.86 -10.43 60.85
C ALA A 43 23.49 -9.17 60.21
N VAL A 44 24.29 -8.41 60.96
CA VAL A 44 25.02 -7.23 60.44
C VAL A 44 26.13 -7.67 59.48
N GLU A 45 26.88 -8.73 59.82
CA GLU A 45 27.92 -9.29 58.95
C GLU A 45 27.32 -9.85 57.65
N ALA A 46 26.20 -10.59 57.73
CA ALA A 46 25.49 -11.10 56.56
C ALA A 46 24.95 -9.98 55.66
N ALA A 47 24.38 -8.91 56.24
CA ALA A 47 23.92 -7.75 55.48
C ALA A 47 25.08 -7.00 54.80
N GLN A 48 26.24 -6.90 55.46
CA GLN A 48 27.45 -6.31 54.85
C GLN A 48 28.02 -7.19 53.73
N GLN A 49 28.00 -8.51 53.88
CA GLN A 49 28.41 -9.45 52.83
C GLN A 49 27.46 -9.36 51.62
N ALA A 50 26.15 -9.34 51.84
CA ALA A 50 25.17 -9.19 50.77
C ALA A 50 25.37 -7.89 49.96
N ARG A 51 25.58 -6.75 50.64
CA ARG A 51 25.88 -5.47 49.97
C ARG A 51 27.18 -5.49 49.16
N ARG A 52 28.21 -6.22 49.62
CA ARG A 52 29.46 -6.38 48.87
C ARG A 52 29.24 -7.20 47.60
N ILE A 53 28.52 -8.31 47.71
CA ILE A 53 28.17 -9.16 46.56
C ILE A 53 27.31 -8.40 45.56
N GLU A 54 26.32 -7.64 46.01
CA GLU A 54 25.48 -6.81 45.14
C GLU A 54 26.29 -5.72 44.43
N ALA A 55 27.20 -5.04 45.14
CA ALA A 55 28.10 -4.04 44.55
C ALA A 55 29.09 -4.67 43.56
N GLU A 56 29.59 -5.87 43.81
CA GLU A 56 30.47 -6.61 42.92
C GLU A 56 29.72 -7.09 41.66
N ASN A 57 28.53 -7.66 41.83
CA ASN A 57 27.67 -8.05 40.71
C ASN A 57 27.28 -6.84 39.85
N ALA A 58 26.98 -5.69 40.46
CA ALA A 58 26.68 -4.45 39.72
C ALA A 58 27.89 -4.00 38.88
N ARG A 59 29.11 -4.06 39.43
CA ARG A 59 30.33 -3.75 38.68
C ARG A 59 30.58 -4.73 37.53
N LEU A 60 30.40 -6.03 37.78
CA LEU A 60 30.54 -7.05 36.74
C LEU A 60 29.52 -6.84 35.60
N MET A 61 28.29 -6.46 35.94
CA MET A 61 27.28 -6.13 34.92
C MET A 61 27.64 -4.87 34.13
N GLU A 62 28.14 -3.81 34.78
CA GLU A 62 28.61 -2.59 34.10
C GLU A 62 29.80 -2.88 33.17
N GLU A 63 30.76 -3.70 33.62
CA GLU A 63 31.91 -4.12 32.83
C GLU A 63 31.47 -4.96 31.61
N GLN A 64 30.56 -5.92 31.81
CA GLN A 64 29.98 -6.70 30.71
C GLN A 64 29.23 -5.83 29.71
N GLN A 65 28.42 -4.87 30.17
CA GLN A 65 27.70 -3.94 29.29
C GLN A 65 28.66 -3.04 28.49
N MET A 66 29.77 -2.62 29.11
CA MET A 66 30.81 -1.82 28.45
C MET A 66 31.56 -2.63 27.40
N GLU A 67 31.92 -3.87 27.71
CA GLU A 67 32.55 -4.79 26.78
C GLU A 67 31.63 -5.10 25.60
N GLU A 68 30.35 -5.37 25.86
CA GLU A 68 29.34 -5.57 24.81
C GLU A 68 29.18 -4.33 23.92
N ALA A 69 29.11 -3.13 24.51
CA ALA A 69 29.03 -1.88 23.74
C ALA A 69 30.27 -1.64 22.87
N LEU A 70 31.46 -2.00 23.37
CA LEU A 70 32.71 -1.96 22.60
C LEU A 70 32.67 -2.93 21.42
N VAL A 71 32.18 -4.15 21.62
CA VAL A 71 32.05 -5.15 20.54
C VAL A 71 31.05 -4.69 19.48
N ILE A 72 29.85 -4.25 19.88
CA ILE A 72 28.80 -3.83 18.96
C ILE A 72 29.21 -2.58 18.17
N GLY A 73 29.86 -1.61 18.81
CA GLY A 73 30.34 -0.39 18.17
C GLY A 73 31.68 -0.54 17.44
N ASN A 74 32.17 -1.78 17.27
CA ASN A 74 33.47 -2.08 16.65
C ASN A 74 34.62 -1.24 17.28
N GLY A 75 34.61 -1.07 18.59
CA GLY A 75 35.56 -0.27 19.38
C GLY A 75 35.15 1.17 19.69
N ILE A 76 33.93 1.60 19.31
CA ILE A 76 33.40 2.94 19.61
C ILE A 76 32.16 2.81 20.50
N VAL A 77 32.23 3.36 21.70
CA VAL A 77 31.08 3.45 22.60
C VAL A 77 30.49 4.84 22.50
N PHE A 78 29.26 4.95 22.00
CA PHE A 78 28.49 6.18 21.99
C PHE A 78 27.03 5.83 22.30
N SER A 79 26.47 6.47 23.32
CA SER A 79 25.05 6.37 23.67
C SER A 79 24.58 7.72 24.21
N GLN A 80 23.45 8.21 23.70
CA GLN A 80 22.86 9.46 24.15
C GLN A 80 21.34 9.34 24.22
N VAL A 81 20.75 9.91 25.26
CA VAL A 81 19.29 10.01 25.41
C VAL A 81 18.82 11.32 24.80
N LEU A 82 17.93 11.25 23.81
CA LEU A 82 17.42 12.40 23.06
C LEU A 82 15.89 12.35 23.01
N GLU A 83 15.26 13.53 22.92
CA GLU A 83 13.83 13.65 22.70
C GLU A 83 13.50 13.56 21.20
N ALA A 84 12.60 12.65 20.83
CA ALA A 84 12.26 12.38 19.44
C ALA A 84 11.23 13.36 18.88
N ILE A 85 11.51 13.95 17.72
CA ILE A 85 10.59 14.81 16.97
C ILE A 85 10.31 14.19 15.60
N LYS A 86 9.07 14.26 15.13
CA LYS A 86 8.71 13.84 13.77
C LYS A 86 9.29 14.81 12.74
N CYS A 87 9.99 14.29 11.74
CA CYS A 87 10.38 15.05 10.56
C CYS A 87 9.73 14.48 9.29
N ASN A 88 9.66 15.31 8.25
CA ASN A 88 9.23 14.83 6.94
C ASN A 88 10.44 14.20 6.23
N GLY A 89 10.30 12.96 5.78
CA GLY A 89 11.40 12.22 5.18
C GLY A 89 10.95 10.86 4.67
N TYR A 90 11.77 10.26 3.81
CA TYR A 90 11.58 8.91 3.30
C TYR A 90 12.72 8.02 3.79
N GLY A 91 12.42 6.75 4.06
CA GLY A 91 13.40 5.79 4.56
C GLY A 91 13.60 5.87 6.08
N ASP A 92 14.81 5.51 6.51
CA ASP A 92 15.23 5.31 7.91
C ASP A 92 16.40 6.24 8.32
N LYS A 93 16.61 7.34 7.58
CA LYS A 93 17.73 8.25 7.84
C LYS A 93 17.30 9.35 8.80
N ILE A 94 17.87 9.36 9.99
CA ILE A 94 17.55 10.31 11.07
C ILE A 94 18.44 11.55 11.02
N LYS A 95 18.03 12.63 11.69
CA LYS A 95 18.93 13.78 11.93
C LYS A 95 19.30 13.89 13.39
N LEU A 96 20.60 14.08 13.62
CA LEU A 96 21.18 14.17 14.96
C LEU A 96 21.69 15.59 15.26
N PRO A 97 21.88 15.93 16.53
CA PRO A 97 22.55 17.18 16.92
C PRO A 97 24.01 17.27 16.45
N PRO A 98 24.53 18.49 16.20
CA PRO A 98 25.94 18.71 15.93
C PRO A 98 26.89 18.18 17.02
N SER A 99 26.49 18.23 18.31
CA SER A 99 27.28 17.68 19.41
C SER A 99 27.60 16.19 19.25
N CYS A 100 26.65 15.39 18.74
CA CYS A 100 26.86 13.97 18.46
C CYS A 100 27.96 13.77 17.41
N PHE A 101 28.00 14.64 16.38
CA PHE A 101 29.01 14.56 15.34
C PHE A 101 30.41 14.80 15.89
N THR A 102 30.58 15.81 16.76
CA THR A 102 31.87 16.10 17.39
C THR A 102 32.36 14.90 18.20
N GLU A 103 31.49 14.32 19.04
CA GLU A 103 31.86 13.17 19.86
C GLU A 103 32.21 11.92 19.03
N LEU A 104 31.44 11.64 17.98
CA LEU A 104 31.71 10.52 17.07
C LEU A 104 32.97 10.72 16.24
N SER A 105 33.26 11.96 15.84
CA SER A 105 34.47 12.32 15.11
C SER A 105 35.72 12.15 15.98
N ASP A 106 35.66 12.60 17.24
CA ASP A 106 36.75 12.44 18.21
C ASP A 106 37.05 10.96 18.48
N LYS A 107 36.04 10.10 18.37
CA LYS A 107 36.15 8.64 18.54
C LYS A 107 36.52 7.89 17.24
N GLY A 108 36.74 8.59 16.13
CA GLY A 108 37.15 7.99 14.85
C GLY A 108 36.05 7.19 14.14
N ALA A 109 34.77 7.53 14.34
CA ALA A 109 33.66 6.84 13.67
C ALA A 109 33.66 7.03 12.15
N LEU A 110 34.13 8.18 11.67
CA LEU A 110 34.15 8.54 10.25
C LEU A 110 35.04 7.60 9.42
N ASP A 111 36.10 7.07 10.02
CA ASP A 111 37.05 6.19 9.33
C ASP A 111 36.50 4.77 9.13
N LYS A 112 35.38 4.43 9.78
CA LYS A 112 34.76 3.09 9.74
C LYS A 112 33.64 2.96 8.71
N GLY A 113 33.42 4.00 7.89
CA GLY A 113 32.43 4.00 6.83
C GLY A 113 31.07 4.56 7.27
N PRO A 114 29.95 4.06 6.74
CA PRO A 114 28.62 4.57 7.06
C PRO A 114 28.29 4.39 8.55
N MET A 115 27.71 5.42 9.17
CA MET A 115 27.34 5.40 10.58
C MET A 115 25.91 4.87 10.76
N TYR A 116 25.74 3.88 11.63
CA TYR A 116 24.45 3.32 12.00
C TYR A 116 24.18 3.52 13.48
N PHE A 117 22.91 3.72 13.80
CA PHE A 117 22.44 3.95 15.15
C PHE A 117 21.31 2.99 15.48
N ARG A 118 21.35 2.49 16.70
CA ARG A 118 20.32 1.68 17.32
C ARG A 118 19.49 2.60 18.19
N LEU A 119 18.19 2.62 17.93
CA LEU A 119 17.21 3.45 18.61
C LEU A 119 16.37 2.54 19.50
N SER A 120 16.38 2.80 20.80
CA SER A 120 15.55 2.10 21.78
C SER A 120 14.67 3.10 22.51
N ARG A 121 13.37 2.80 22.61
CA ARG A 121 12.41 3.60 23.38
C ARG A 121 12.72 3.50 24.88
N ILE A 122 12.74 4.63 25.58
CA ILE A 122 12.87 4.68 27.04
C ILE A 122 11.49 4.92 27.64
N ASP A 123 10.87 3.85 28.16
CA ASP A 123 9.64 3.99 28.92
C ASP A 123 9.94 4.40 30.36
N GLN A 124 9.59 5.64 30.72
CA GLN A 124 9.64 6.12 32.11
C GLN A 124 8.69 5.34 33.05
N ALA A 125 7.79 4.50 32.52
CA ALA A 125 6.83 3.70 33.28
C ALA A 125 7.26 2.25 33.55
N ALA A 126 8.34 1.74 32.93
CA ALA A 126 8.69 0.31 32.96
C ALA A 126 9.70 -0.08 34.06
N SER A 127 9.74 0.64 35.18
CA SER A 127 10.52 0.23 36.35
C SER A 127 9.71 -0.60 37.35
N VAL A 128 9.03 -1.70 36.94
CA VAL A 128 8.67 -2.87 37.79
C VAL A 128 8.29 -4.08 36.90
N LYS A 129 9.22 -5.05 36.75
CA LYS A 129 9.08 -6.51 36.43
C LYS A 129 8.38 -6.90 35.09
N SER A 130 8.73 -7.97 34.36
CA SER A 130 9.13 -9.33 34.77
C SER A 130 9.71 -10.15 33.59
N ASP A 131 10.65 -11.04 33.93
CA ASP A 131 10.79 -12.45 33.52
C ASP A 131 10.56 -12.91 32.06
N PHE A 132 11.64 -13.44 31.47
CA PHE A 132 11.71 -14.61 30.58
C PHE A 132 10.47 -14.95 29.71
N SER A 133 10.42 -14.35 28.53
CA SER A 133 9.97 -15.00 27.30
C SER A 133 10.70 -14.36 26.11
N MET A 134 11.03 -15.16 25.08
CA MET A 134 11.50 -14.68 23.77
C MET A 134 10.34 -13.98 23.04
N GLU A 135 9.84 -12.90 23.60
CA GLU A 135 8.91 -12.00 22.95
C GLU A 135 9.70 -10.93 22.22
N GLN A 136 9.34 -10.68 20.96
CA GLN A 136 9.96 -9.70 20.05
C GLN A 136 10.32 -8.41 20.79
N GLU A 137 11.54 -7.89 20.54
CA GLU A 137 12.00 -6.57 21.03
C GLU A 137 11.14 -5.45 20.41
N PHE A 138 9.90 -5.29 20.88
CA PHE A 138 9.04 -4.19 20.50
C PHE A 138 9.64 -2.88 21.03
N GLY A 139 9.81 -1.89 20.15
CA GLY A 139 10.33 -0.57 20.50
C GLY A 139 11.83 -0.37 20.24
N MET A 140 12.43 -1.23 19.43
CA MET A 140 13.82 -1.11 18.99
C MET A 140 13.91 -1.10 17.45
N THR A 141 14.64 -0.15 16.89
CA THR A 141 14.93 -0.11 15.44
C THR A 141 16.34 0.39 15.17
N HIS A 142 16.84 0.11 13.98
CA HIS A 142 18.12 0.62 13.49
C HIS A 142 17.86 1.68 12.43
N SER A 143 18.78 2.64 12.34
CA SER A 143 18.64 3.78 11.44
C SER A 143 20.01 4.31 11.04
N GLY A 144 20.10 4.81 9.80
CA GLY A 144 21.27 5.58 9.35
C GLY A 144 21.16 7.05 9.72
N VAL A 145 22.25 7.81 9.63
CA VAL A 145 22.21 9.28 9.76
C VAL A 145 22.12 9.95 8.40
N LEU A 146 21.24 10.93 8.27
CA LEU A 146 21.15 11.82 7.10
C LEU A 146 22.10 13.01 7.24
N GLU A 147 21.96 13.75 8.33
CA GLU A 147 22.69 14.98 8.61
C GLU A 147 22.72 15.31 10.10
N PHE A 148 23.68 16.13 10.52
CA PHE A 148 23.86 16.56 11.90
C PHE A 148 23.41 18.02 12.09
N THR A 149 22.13 18.29 11.84
CA THR A 149 21.53 19.64 11.84
C THR A 149 20.43 19.83 12.88
N SER A 150 20.12 18.79 13.66
CA SER A 150 19.04 18.84 14.66
C SER A 150 19.39 19.77 15.83
N ARG A 151 18.38 20.21 16.56
CA ARG A 151 18.56 21.00 17.79
C ARG A 151 19.19 20.13 18.87
N GLU A 152 20.07 20.73 19.68
CA GLU A 152 20.69 20.06 20.83
C GLU A 152 19.64 19.48 21.77
N GLY A 153 19.81 18.21 22.14
CA GLY A 153 18.85 17.44 22.95
C GLY A 153 17.71 16.76 22.18
N PHE A 154 17.58 17.01 20.87
CA PHE A 154 16.50 16.46 20.04
C PHE A 154 17.01 15.62 18.86
N VAL A 155 16.25 14.59 18.50
CA VAL A 155 16.49 13.75 17.32
C VAL A 155 15.28 13.78 16.40
N GLU A 156 15.53 14.05 15.12
CA GLU A 156 14.46 14.09 14.11
C GLU A 156 14.31 12.72 13.44
N LEU A 157 13.13 12.12 13.59
CA LEU A 157 12.79 10.79 13.08
C LEU A 157 11.82 10.86 11.89
N PRO A 158 12.13 10.18 10.77
CA PRO A 158 11.19 10.01 9.67
C PRO A 158 9.93 9.22 10.09
N PRO A 159 8.82 9.33 9.33
CA PRO A 159 7.56 8.66 9.67
C PRO A 159 7.69 7.13 9.78
N HIS A 160 8.56 6.51 8.97
CA HIS A 160 8.83 5.07 9.02
C HIS A 160 9.43 4.65 10.37
N VAL A 161 10.53 5.29 10.77
CA VAL A 161 11.20 5.05 12.06
C VAL A 161 10.27 5.33 13.24
N TRP A 162 9.51 6.43 13.16
CA TRP A 162 8.53 6.77 14.19
C TRP A 162 7.47 5.69 14.38
N ASN A 163 6.89 5.20 13.29
CA ASN A 163 5.82 4.19 13.36
C ASN A 163 6.33 2.86 13.92
N ASN A 164 7.57 2.48 13.58
CA ASN A 164 8.19 1.26 14.10
C ASN A 164 8.56 1.38 15.59
N LEU A 165 8.94 2.57 16.08
CA LEU A 165 9.28 2.79 17.50
C LEU A 165 8.05 3.01 18.41
N PHE A 166 7.05 3.75 17.95
CA PHE A 166 5.92 4.21 18.76
C PHE A 166 4.58 3.62 18.31
N SER A 167 4.57 2.37 17.85
CA SER A 167 3.36 1.70 17.36
C SER A 167 2.17 1.83 18.34
N HIS A 168 1.24 2.74 18.01
CA HIS A 168 -0.05 3.01 18.67
C HIS A 168 -0.08 3.70 20.05
N ASP A 169 1.05 4.11 20.63
CA ASP A 169 1.07 4.84 21.91
C ASP A 169 1.19 6.36 21.74
N VAL A 170 0.33 7.10 22.45
CA VAL A 170 0.49 8.55 22.65
C VAL A 170 1.43 8.75 23.82
N VAL A 171 2.67 9.13 23.53
CA VAL A 171 3.68 9.45 24.55
C VAL A 171 3.76 10.97 24.71
N ASP A 172 3.59 11.47 25.93
CA ASP A 172 3.68 12.92 26.23
C ASP A 172 5.08 13.49 25.98
N VAL A 173 6.13 12.70 26.24
CA VAL A 173 7.54 13.05 25.94
C VAL A 173 8.26 11.81 25.40
N PRO A 174 8.48 11.70 24.09
CA PRO A 174 9.09 10.52 23.47
C PRO A 174 10.62 10.54 23.63
N LEU A 175 11.13 10.00 24.73
CA LEU A 175 12.58 9.83 24.93
C LEU A 175 13.08 8.55 24.30
N ILE A 176 14.17 8.64 23.56
CA ILE A 176 14.86 7.49 22.96
C ILE A 176 16.34 7.49 23.30
N GLU A 177 16.90 6.28 23.48
CA GLU A 177 18.34 6.07 23.53
C GLU A 177 18.86 5.86 22.10
N VAL A 178 19.85 6.66 21.70
CA VAL A 178 20.55 6.56 20.43
C VAL A 178 21.95 6.01 20.69
N ARG A 179 22.21 4.78 20.26
CA ARG A 179 23.50 4.09 20.44
C ARG A 179 24.20 3.85 19.11
N TYR A 180 25.48 4.15 19.01
CA TYR A 180 26.27 3.83 17.82
C TYR A 180 26.51 2.32 17.72
N VAL A 181 26.27 1.76 16.53
CA VAL A 181 26.43 0.33 16.28
C VAL A 181 27.05 0.07 14.92
N SER A 182 27.84 -1.00 14.83
CA SER A 182 28.38 -1.51 13.56
C SER A 182 27.49 -2.64 13.06
N ILE A 183 26.86 -2.46 11.90
CA ILE A 183 25.92 -3.42 11.33
C ILE A 183 26.56 -4.09 10.10
N PRO A 184 26.53 -5.44 9.98
CA PRO A 184 27.04 -6.13 8.80
C PRO A 184 26.16 -5.85 7.56
N LYS A 185 26.75 -6.00 6.38
CA LYS A 185 26.01 -5.97 5.11
C LYS A 185 25.06 -7.15 5.01
N GLY A 186 23.82 -6.90 4.59
CA GLY A 186 22.81 -7.94 4.41
C GLY A 186 23.11 -8.81 3.19
N THR A 187 22.78 -10.10 3.28
CA THR A 187 22.88 -11.02 2.14
C THR A 187 21.52 -11.60 1.76
N TYR A 188 20.62 -11.75 2.72
CA TYR A 188 19.28 -12.28 2.51
C TYR A 188 18.26 -11.59 3.40
N ALA A 189 17.07 -11.34 2.86
CA ALA A 189 15.93 -10.82 3.58
C ALA A 189 14.64 -11.56 3.19
N LYS A 190 13.91 -12.07 4.18
CA LYS A 190 12.57 -12.64 4.00
C LYS A 190 11.52 -11.62 4.42
N LEU A 191 10.66 -11.22 3.49
CA LEU A 191 9.63 -10.21 3.71
C LEU A 191 8.23 -10.82 3.52
N LYS A 192 7.27 -10.36 4.33
CA LYS A 192 5.87 -10.76 4.23
C LYS A 192 4.97 -9.52 4.07
N PRO A 193 4.21 -9.41 2.97
CA PRO A 193 3.19 -8.37 2.83
C PRO A 193 2.11 -8.52 3.89
N GLU A 194 1.74 -7.44 4.56
CA GLU A 194 0.62 -7.45 5.53
C GLU A 194 -0.74 -7.41 4.81
N GLY A 195 -0.78 -6.89 3.57
CA GLY A 195 -1.98 -6.79 2.75
C GLY A 195 -1.92 -7.63 1.48
N ILE A 196 -3.08 -7.81 0.85
CA ILE A 196 -3.21 -8.52 -0.43
C ILE A 196 -2.85 -7.56 -1.57
N GLY A 197 -2.24 -8.09 -2.64
CA GLY A 197 -2.04 -7.35 -3.90
C GLY A 197 -0.62 -6.86 -4.17
N PHE A 198 0.33 -6.99 -3.23
CA PHE A 198 1.74 -6.69 -3.52
C PHE A 198 2.33 -7.67 -4.55
N SER A 199 2.02 -8.97 -4.43
CA SER A 199 2.46 -10.00 -5.38
C SER A 199 1.88 -9.84 -6.79
N ASP A 200 0.77 -9.09 -6.91
CA ASP A 200 0.13 -8.79 -8.18
C ASP A 200 0.80 -7.66 -8.95
N ILE A 201 1.78 -6.99 -8.32
CA ILE A 201 2.55 -5.96 -8.98
C ILE A 201 3.50 -6.64 -9.99
N PRO A 202 3.41 -6.26 -11.28
CA PRO A 202 4.12 -6.89 -12.41
C PRO A 202 5.65 -6.85 -12.29
N ASN A 203 6.19 -5.89 -11.53
CA ASN A 203 7.61 -5.73 -11.23
C ASN A 203 7.83 -5.54 -9.71
N HIS A 204 7.13 -6.29 -8.86
CA HIS A 204 7.24 -6.16 -7.39
C HIS A 204 8.70 -6.18 -6.90
N LYS A 205 9.61 -6.91 -7.57
CA LYS A 205 11.05 -6.91 -7.27
C LYS A 205 11.70 -5.54 -7.49
N ALA A 206 11.52 -4.93 -8.65
CA ALA A 206 12.14 -3.62 -8.96
C ALA A 206 11.55 -2.49 -8.10
N VAL A 207 10.24 -2.56 -7.81
CA VAL A 207 9.57 -1.63 -6.90
C VAL A 207 10.14 -1.78 -5.48
N LEU A 208 10.32 -3.02 -5.02
CA LEU A 208 10.92 -3.31 -3.73
C LEU A 208 12.37 -2.83 -3.65
N GLU A 209 13.19 -3.11 -4.66
CA GLU A 209 14.57 -2.61 -4.73
C GLU A 209 14.63 -1.08 -4.65
N THR A 210 13.74 -0.39 -5.37
CA THR A 210 13.66 1.07 -5.37
C THR A 210 13.23 1.61 -4.01
N ALA A 211 12.32 0.92 -3.32
CA ALA A 211 11.95 1.24 -1.95
C ALA A 211 13.12 1.01 -0.99
N LEU A 212 13.74 -0.18 -1.02
CA LEU A 212 14.85 -0.55 -0.14
C LEU A 212 16.07 0.36 -0.27
N ARG A 213 16.35 0.91 -1.46
CA ARG A 213 17.42 1.92 -1.66
C ARG A 213 17.21 3.21 -0.87
N LYS A 214 15.98 3.51 -0.44
CA LYS A 214 15.70 4.67 0.42
C LYS A 214 16.08 4.40 1.87
N HIS A 215 16.20 3.13 2.26
CA HIS A 215 16.58 2.69 3.59
C HIS A 215 18.09 2.38 3.65
N ALA A 216 18.72 2.68 4.78
CA ALA A 216 20.10 2.36 5.09
C ALA A 216 20.21 1.00 5.78
N THR A 217 19.21 0.67 6.60
CA THR A 217 19.17 -0.51 7.46
C THR A 217 17.80 -1.19 7.38
N LEU A 218 17.79 -2.49 7.69
CA LEU A 218 16.57 -3.24 7.96
C LEU A 218 16.74 -3.99 9.27
N SER A 219 15.70 -3.96 10.11
CA SER A 219 15.64 -4.74 11.35
C SER A 219 14.58 -5.83 11.24
N GLN A 220 14.82 -6.98 11.86
CA GLN A 220 13.86 -8.07 11.93
C GLN A 220 12.60 -7.63 12.71
N GLY A 221 11.41 -7.93 12.17
CA GLY A 221 10.12 -7.52 12.75
C GLY A 221 9.61 -6.15 12.28
N GLU A 222 10.46 -5.35 11.64
CA GLU A 222 10.15 -4.00 11.16
C GLU A 222 9.13 -4.01 10.01
N VAL A 223 8.29 -2.98 9.91
CA VAL A 223 7.36 -2.79 8.78
C VAL A 223 7.87 -1.70 7.85
N ILE A 224 8.19 -2.08 6.62
CA ILE A 224 8.57 -1.17 5.53
C ILE A 224 7.34 -0.79 4.70
N LEU A 225 7.31 0.45 4.22
CA LEU A 225 6.27 0.95 3.33
C LEU A 225 6.82 1.02 1.90
N VAL A 226 6.26 0.20 1.02
CA VAL A 226 6.62 0.17 -0.40
C VAL A 226 5.51 0.85 -1.19
N SER A 227 5.84 1.99 -1.80
CA SER A 227 4.89 2.74 -2.63
C SER A 227 5.01 2.32 -4.09
N HIS A 228 3.87 2.05 -4.74
CA HIS A 228 3.79 1.85 -6.19
C HIS A 228 2.63 2.69 -6.75
N GLY A 229 2.98 3.74 -7.50
CA GLY A 229 2.04 4.78 -7.90
C GLY A 229 1.42 5.49 -6.70
N GLU A 230 0.09 5.42 -6.58
CA GLU A 230 -0.66 6.07 -5.49
C GLU A 230 -0.88 5.14 -4.28
N LEU A 231 -0.48 3.88 -4.37
CA LEU A 231 -0.72 2.89 -3.32
C LEU A 231 0.53 2.63 -2.47
N GLY A 232 0.32 2.47 -1.17
CA GLY A 232 1.35 2.05 -0.22
C GLY A 232 1.08 0.64 0.30
N TYR A 233 2.04 -0.26 0.11
CA TYR A 233 2.01 -1.64 0.60
C TYR A 233 2.91 -1.76 1.82
N LYS A 234 2.39 -2.32 2.90
CA LYS A 234 3.17 -2.61 4.12
C LYS A 234 3.76 -4.01 4.01
N LEU A 235 5.08 -4.12 4.14
CA LEU A 235 5.77 -5.40 4.19
C LEU A 235 6.49 -5.50 5.53
N ARG A 236 6.31 -6.61 6.22
CA ARG A 236 7.01 -6.92 7.46
C ARG A 236 8.25 -7.75 7.19
N VAL A 237 9.35 -7.39 7.83
CA VAL A 237 10.60 -8.16 7.79
C VAL A 237 10.48 -9.36 8.73
N LEU A 238 10.61 -10.58 8.21
CA LEU A 238 10.52 -11.80 9.01
C LEU A 238 11.89 -12.34 9.42
N GLU A 239 12.83 -12.37 8.49
CA GLU A 239 14.17 -12.94 8.71
C GLU A 239 15.21 -12.15 7.92
N LEU A 240 16.38 -11.97 8.51
CA LEU A 240 17.54 -11.31 7.91
C LEU A 240 18.79 -12.15 8.13
N LYS A 241 19.74 -12.11 7.18
CA LYS A 241 21.06 -12.72 7.32
C LYS A 241 22.15 -11.72 6.95
N PRO A 242 23.30 -11.71 7.66
CA PRO A 242 23.73 -12.69 8.69
C PRO A 242 23.26 -12.41 10.13
N ALA A 243 22.69 -11.23 10.40
CA ALA A 243 22.25 -10.81 11.73
C ALA A 243 20.79 -10.36 11.71
N SER A 244 20.19 -10.16 12.89
CA SER A 244 18.83 -9.66 13.08
C SER A 244 18.64 -8.21 12.60
N SER A 245 19.72 -7.50 12.30
CA SER A 245 19.70 -6.19 11.68
C SER A 245 20.85 -6.10 10.68
N VAL A 246 20.58 -5.58 9.49
CA VAL A 246 21.54 -5.57 8.38
C VAL A 246 21.55 -4.23 7.67
N SER A 247 22.70 -3.88 7.09
CA SER A 247 22.82 -2.73 6.19
C SER A 247 22.42 -3.10 4.78
N VAL A 248 21.63 -2.23 4.15
CA VAL A 248 21.15 -2.34 2.76
C VAL A 248 21.82 -1.31 1.84
N LEU A 249 22.74 -0.51 2.38
CA LEU A 249 23.49 0.46 1.59
C LEU A 249 24.44 -0.24 0.64
N GLU A 250 24.30 0.05 -0.67
CA GLU A 250 25.20 -0.41 -1.75
C GLU A 250 25.50 -1.91 -1.67
N THR A 251 24.47 -2.71 -1.40
CA THR A 251 24.60 -4.15 -1.22
C THR A 251 23.51 -4.87 -2.00
N ASP A 252 23.90 -5.95 -2.67
CA ASP A 252 22.97 -6.85 -3.35
C ASP A 252 22.43 -7.84 -2.31
N ILE A 253 21.16 -7.69 -1.95
CA ILE A 253 20.46 -8.57 -0.99
C ILE A 253 19.49 -9.45 -1.77
N GLU A 254 19.54 -10.76 -1.52
CA GLU A 254 18.53 -11.69 -2.01
C GLU A 254 17.24 -11.51 -1.21
N VAL A 255 16.14 -11.15 -1.88
CA VAL A 255 14.85 -10.94 -1.22
C VAL A 255 13.86 -12.04 -1.57
N ASP A 256 13.33 -12.70 -0.55
CA ASP A 256 12.27 -13.69 -0.66
C ASP A 256 10.96 -13.12 -0.11
N ILE A 257 9.89 -13.25 -0.88
CA ILE A 257 8.57 -12.69 -0.54
C ILE A 257 7.64 -13.85 -0.21
N GLU A 258 7.25 -13.94 1.05
CA GLU A 258 6.27 -14.93 1.48
C GLU A 258 4.86 -14.48 1.08
N VAL A 259 4.08 -15.41 0.52
CA VAL A 259 2.68 -15.13 0.17
C VAL A 259 1.88 -14.96 1.45
N SER A 260 1.11 -13.86 1.55
CA SER A 260 0.23 -13.66 2.70
C SER A 260 -1.11 -14.36 2.47
N ASP A 261 -1.46 -15.27 3.38
CA ASP A 261 -2.76 -15.97 3.41
C ASP A 261 -3.84 -15.18 4.17
N SER A 262 -3.53 -13.97 4.67
CA SER A 262 -4.48 -13.20 5.49
C SER A 262 -5.56 -12.55 4.61
N VAL A 263 -6.66 -13.27 4.42
CA VAL A 263 -7.90 -12.82 3.76
C VAL A 263 -8.70 -11.82 4.63
N LEU A 264 -8.21 -11.46 5.81
CA LEU A 264 -9.05 -10.94 6.89
C LEU A 264 -8.44 -9.69 7.53
N ASP A 265 -8.41 -8.58 6.80
CA ASP A 265 -8.46 -7.28 7.48
C ASP A 265 -9.42 -6.39 6.71
N ASP A 266 -10.59 -6.17 7.32
CA ASP A 266 -11.74 -5.38 6.84
C ASP A 266 -11.42 -3.87 6.77
N ASN A 267 -10.16 -3.52 6.54
CA ASN A 267 -9.72 -2.15 6.32
C ASN A 267 -10.16 -1.75 4.91
N GLN A 268 -11.28 -1.01 4.86
CA GLN A 268 -11.99 -0.48 3.68
C GLN A 268 -11.13 0.33 2.67
N ASN A 269 -9.82 0.45 2.90
CA ASN A 269 -8.87 1.21 2.08
C ASN A 269 -7.76 0.36 1.44
N GLN A 270 -7.76 -0.98 1.58
CA GLN A 270 -6.84 -1.80 0.79
C GLN A 270 -7.42 -2.10 -0.60
N HIS A 271 -6.77 -1.56 -1.62
CA HIS A 271 -7.06 -1.82 -3.02
C HIS A 271 -6.66 -3.27 -3.39
N VAL A 272 -7.53 -4.23 -3.09
CA VAL A 272 -7.31 -5.65 -3.43
C VAL A 272 -7.84 -5.96 -4.83
N LEU A 273 -7.03 -6.65 -5.65
CA LEU A 273 -7.43 -7.12 -6.97
C LEU A 273 -8.05 -8.52 -6.88
N MET A 274 -9.37 -8.60 -6.97
CA MET A 274 -10.07 -9.88 -7.01
C MET A 274 -9.91 -10.55 -8.39
N PRO A 275 -9.51 -11.82 -8.48
CA PRO A 275 -9.42 -12.51 -9.77
C PRO A 275 -10.81 -12.74 -10.38
N LEU A 276 -10.97 -12.38 -11.66
CA LEU A 276 -12.12 -12.72 -12.50
C LEU A 276 -11.73 -13.80 -13.50
N VAL A 277 -12.47 -14.91 -13.45
CA VAL A 277 -12.30 -16.02 -14.38
C VAL A 277 -13.35 -15.90 -15.48
N PHE A 278 -12.95 -16.15 -16.74
CA PHE A 278 -13.86 -16.13 -17.88
C PHE A 278 -15.06 -17.04 -17.68
N GLY A 279 -16.26 -16.49 -17.92
CA GLY A 279 -17.54 -17.21 -17.77
C GLY A 279 -18.03 -17.38 -16.33
N LYS A 280 -17.23 -17.03 -15.32
CA LYS A 280 -17.67 -17.04 -13.92
C LYS A 280 -18.24 -15.67 -13.54
N VAL A 281 -19.34 -15.69 -12.80
CA VAL A 281 -19.97 -14.49 -12.25
C VAL A 281 -19.53 -14.32 -10.81
N GLU A 282 -19.01 -13.13 -10.48
CA GLU A 282 -18.64 -12.74 -9.12
C GLU A 282 -19.61 -11.68 -8.61
N SER A 283 -20.02 -11.76 -7.34
CA SER A 283 -20.90 -10.78 -6.72
C SER A 283 -20.11 -9.81 -5.84
N GLY A 284 -20.47 -8.53 -5.85
CA GLY A 284 -19.79 -7.49 -5.07
C GLY A 284 -20.75 -6.45 -4.51
N ARG A 285 -20.26 -5.67 -3.54
CA ARG A 285 -20.97 -4.51 -2.97
C ARG A 285 -19.99 -3.35 -2.85
N VAL A 286 -20.39 -2.18 -3.33
CA VAL A 286 -19.57 -0.96 -3.28
C VAL A 286 -20.39 0.18 -2.70
N GLY A 287 -19.80 0.91 -1.74
CA GLY A 287 -20.38 2.13 -1.18
C GLY A 287 -20.06 3.35 -2.03
N GLU A 288 -20.85 4.41 -1.88
CA GLU A 288 -20.64 5.69 -2.54
C GLU A 288 -19.22 6.23 -2.29
N GLY A 289 -18.50 6.60 -3.36
CA GLY A 289 -17.13 7.10 -3.29
C GLY A 289 -16.03 6.03 -3.27
N ASN A 290 -16.39 4.76 -3.08
CA ASN A 290 -15.41 3.67 -2.95
C ASN A 290 -15.23 2.88 -4.26
N PHE A 291 -14.12 2.15 -4.35
CA PHE A 291 -13.82 1.26 -5.46
C PHE A 291 -13.64 -0.19 -5.00
N ASN A 292 -14.14 -1.12 -5.80
CA ASN A 292 -13.75 -2.53 -5.78
C ASN A 292 -12.99 -2.86 -7.05
N PHE A 293 -11.86 -3.56 -6.94
CA PHE A 293 -11.02 -3.87 -8.10
C PHE A 293 -10.98 -5.36 -8.40
N TYR A 294 -10.93 -5.66 -9.69
CA TYR A 294 -10.85 -7.00 -10.23
C TYR A 294 -9.76 -7.08 -11.29
N LYS A 295 -9.24 -8.28 -11.55
CA LYS A 295 -8.25 -8.53 -12.62
C LYS A 295 -8.61 -9.78 -13.41
N PHE A 296 -8.31 -9.79 -14.70
CA PHE A 296 -8.37 -10.99 -15.54
C PHE A 296 -7.21 -10.98 -16.54
N THR A 297 -6.81 -12.16 -17.01
CA THR A 297 -5.67 -12.32 -17.92
C THR A 297 -6.14 -12.89 -19.24
N ILE A 298 -5.73 -12.27 -20.35
CA ILE A 298 -5.91 -12.80 -21.70
C ILE A 298 -4.59 -13.42 -22.13
N ASP A 299 -4.60 -14.72 -22.41
CA ASP A 299 -3.46 -15.46 -22.92
C ASP A 299 -3.24 -15.21 -24.42
N GLU A 300 -2.13 -15.72 -24.96
CA GLU A 300 -1.79 -15.49 -26.38
C GLU A 300 -2.81 -16.16 -27.32
N ASN A 301 -3.33 -17.34 -26.97
CA ASN A 301 -4.34 -18.04 -27.77
C ASN A 301 -5.64 -17.24 -27.90
N MET A 302 -6.22 -16.75 -26.78
CA MET A 302 -7.40 -15.90 -26.83
C MET A 302 -7.12 -14.58 -27.55
N SER A 303 -5.87 -14.08 -27.46
CA SER A 303 -5.47 -12.84 -28.14
C SER A 303 -5.48 -12.97 -29.66
N GLU A 304 -5.12 -14.13 -30.20
CA GLU A 304 -5.13 -14.39 -31.64
C GLU A 304 -6.56 -14.40 -32.20
N GLU A 305 -7.50 -15.04 -31.49
CA GLU A 305 -8.91 -15.09 -31.89
C GLU A 305 -9.59 -13.71 -31.86
N VAL A 306 -9.22 -12.87 -30.89
CA VAL A 306 -9.71 -11.48 -30.80
C VAL A 306 -9.05 -10.61 -31.87
N ALA A 307 -7.75 -10.78 -32.12
CA ALA A 307 -7.02 -10.03 -33.16
C ALA A 307 -7.48 -10.42 -34.58
N ALA A 308 -7.88 -11.67 -34.79
CA ALA A 308 -8.50 -12.16 -36.02
C ALA A 308 -9.92 -11.60 -36.24
N GLY A 309 -10.48 -10.89 -35.26
CA GLY A 309 -11.83 -10.31 -35.33
C GLY A 309 -12.94 -11.33 -35.15
N CYS A 310 -12.63 -12.55 -34.70
CA CYS A 310 -13.61 -13.62 -34.47
C CYS A 310 -14.34 -13.43 -33.14
N MET A 311 -13.64 -12.93 -32.12
CA MET A 311 -14.19 -12.77 -30.77
C MET A 311 -14.05 -11.33 -30.24
N LYS A 312 -14.96 -10.94 -29.35
CA LYS A 312 -14.95 -9.69 -28.59
C LYS A 312 -14.90 -9.98 -27.10
N ILE A 313 -14.11 -9.19 -26.38
CA ILE A 313 -14.02 -9.25 -24.92
C ILE A 313 -15.15 -8.41 -24.35
N GLU A 314 -16.02 -9.03 -23.57
CA GLU A 314 -17.18 -8.39 -22.95
C GLU A 314 -17.05 -8.44 -21.42
N VAL A 315 -17.00 -7.27 -20.79
CA VAL A 315 -17.07 -7.12 -19.34
C VAL A 315 -18.47 -6.63 -18.99
N LYS A 316 -19.22 -7.45 -18.23
CA LYS A 316 -20.61 -7.18 -17.88
C LYS A 316 -20.75 -6.96 -16.39
N ILE A 317 -21.49 -5.93 -16.01
CA ILE A 317 -21.93 -5.68 -14.64
C ILE A 317 -23.45 -5.65 -14.61
N GLU A 318 -24.07 -6.42 -13.75
CA GLU A 318 -25.51 -6.40 -13.48
C GLU A 318 -25.72 -5.82 -12.08
N ALA A 319 -26.17 -4.57 -12.00
CA ALA A 319 -26.36 -3.86 -10.73
C ALA A 319 -27.84 -3.86 -10.29
N ASP A 320 -28.07 -4.11 -9.01
CA ASP A 320 -29.40 -3.98 -8.40
C ASP A 320 -29.75 -2.49 -8.27
N THR A 321 -30.68 -2.01 -9.07
CA THR A 321 -31.05 -0.58 -9.17
C THR A 321 -31.85 -0.03 -7.96
N SER A 322 -32.08 -0.85 -6.93
CA SER A 322 -32.96 -0.49 -5.80
C SER A 322 -32.31 0.48 -4.80
N ASN A 323 -31.01 0.34 -4.51
CA ASN A 323 -30.35 1.05 -3.40
C ASN A 323 -29.00 1.74 -3.77
N GLY A 324 -28.55 1.67 -5.02
CA GLY A 324 -27.35 2.35 -5.45
C GLY A 324 -27.01 2.17 -6.92
N ASP A 325 -26.03 2.95 -7.38
CA ASP A 325 -25.54 2.96 -8.75
C ASP A 325 -24.02 2.88 -8.74
N ALA A 326 -23.45 2.09 -9.64
CA ALA A 326 -22.01 1.86 -9.74
C ALA A 326 -21.51 2.13 -11.16
N ASP A 327 -20.30 2.65 -11.32
CA ASP A 327 -19.61 2.82 -12.60
C ASP A 327 -18.53 1.78 -12.81
N ILE A 328 -18.23 1.47 -14.07
CA ILE A 328 -17.15 0.55 -14.43
C ILE A 328 -16.06 1.30 -15.19
N TYR A 329 -14.82 1.01 -14.80
CA TYR A 329 -13.61 1.52 -15.42
C TYR A 329 -12.69 0.33 -15.70
N VAL A 330 -12.13 0.25 -16.91
CA VAL A 330 -11.24 -0.84 -17.31
C VAL A 330 -9.97 -0.26 -17.88
N SER A 331 -8.85 -0.87 -17.49
CA SER A 331 -7.52 -0.53 -18.00
C SER A 331 -6.73 -1.78 -18.26
N ARG A 332 -5.72 -1.64 -19.11
CA ARG A 332 -4.69 -2.66 -19.25
C ARG A 332 -3.49 -2.32 -18.37
N HIS A 333 -2.78 -3.36 -17.98
CA HIS A 333 -1.45 -3.24 -17.42
C HIS A 333 -0.56 -2.31 -18.29
N PRO A 334 0.18 -1.34 -17.70
CA PRO A 334 0.64 -1.28 -16.30
C PRO A 334 -0.30 -0.57 -15.33
N LEU A 335 -1.46 -0.06 -15.77
CA LEU A 335 -2.40 0.61 -14.88
C LEU A 335 -3.23 -0.42 -14.11
N VAL A 336 -2.77 -0.74 -12.90
CA VAL A 336 -3.35 -1.79 -12.06
C VAL A 336 -4.69 -1.39 -11.44
N PHE A 337 -4.87 -0.11 -11.11
CA PHE A 337 -6.06 0.40 -10.42
C PHE A 337 -6.73 1.51 -11.24
N PRO A 338 -7.65 1.16 -12.16
CA PRO A 338 -8.38 2.14 -12.95
C PRO A 338 -9.27 3.02 -12.07
N THR A 339 -9.20 4.33 -12.25
CA THR A 339 -10.01 5.32 -11.53
C THR A 339 -10.90 6.11 -12.48
N GLN A 340 -11.75 6.99 -11.93
CA GLN A 340 -12.61 7.87 -12.73
C GLN A 340 -11.83 8.71 -13.74
N HIS A 341 -10.62 9.12 -13.36
CA HIS A 341 -9.78 9.98 -14.20
C HIS A 341 -8.71 9.20 -14.99
N ARG A 342 -8.40 7.98 -14.55
CA ARG A 342 -7.34 7.15 -15.13
C ARG A 342 -7.90 5.80 -15.54
N HIS A 343 -8.33 5.70 -16.80
CA HIS A 343 -8.80 4.45 -17.39
C HIS A 343 -8.65 4.44 -18.92
N GLU A 344 -8.77 3.27 -19.54
CA GLU A 344 -8.84 3.13 -21.00
C GLU A 344 -10.28 3.02 -21.51
N TRP A 345 -11.14 2.31 -20.78
CA TRP A 345 -12.55 2.14 -21.11
C TRP A 345 -13.42 2.38 -19.88
N SER A 346 -14.65 2.85 -20.09
CA SER A 346 -15.60 3.10 -19.01
C SER A 346 -17.05 2.99 -19.47
N SER A 347 -17.96 2.70 -18.52
CA SER A 347 -19.40 2.83 -18.72
C SER A 347 -20.09 3.43 -17.50
N HIS A 348 -20.93 4.42 -17.77
CA HIS A 348 -21.65 5.23 -16.77
C HIS A 348 -23.17 5.02 -16.80
N GLU A 349 -23.68 4.08 -17.60
CA GLU A 349 -25.12 3.74 -17.71
C GLU A 349 -25.70 3.33 -16.35
N MET A 350 -26.97 3.63 -16.04
CA MET A 350 -27.55 3.16 -14.78
C MET A 350 -27.96 1.70 -14.88
N GLY A 351 -27.74 0.92 -13.81
CA GLY A 351 -28.10 -0.50 -13.75
C GLY A 351 -27.09 -1.40 -14.48
N SER A 352 -27.60 -2.31 -15.32
CA SER A 352 -26.75 -3.32 -15.99
C SER A 352 -25.97 -2.72 -17.16
N LYS A 353 -24.64 -2.91 -17.14
CA LYS A 353 -23.70 -2.36 -18.12
C LYS A 353 -22.96 -3.47 -18.84
N THR A 354 -22.76 -3.27 -20.13
CA THR A 354 -21.95 -4.16 -20.97
C THR A 354 -20.87 -3.34 -21.67
N LEU A 355 -19.60 -3.60 -21.33
CA LEU A 355 -18.46 -2.92 -21.91
C LEU A 355 -17.71 -3.87 -22.85
N ILE A 356 -17.62 -3.49 -24.13
CA ILE A 356 -16.88 -4.25 -25.13
C ILE A 356 -15.49 -3.64 -25.28
N LEU A 357 -14.45 -4.39 -24.92
CA LEU A 357 -13.07 -3.92 -25.01
C LEU A 357 -12.57 -4.09 -26.45
N ARG A 358 -12.05 -3.00 -27.03
CA ARG A 358 -11.41 -2.99 -28.34
C ARG A 358 -9.98 -2.46 -28.20
N PRO A 359 -9.01 -3.32 -27.87
CA PRO A 359 -7.60 -2.92 -27.77
C PRO A 359 -7.08 -2.44 -29.14
N LYS A 360 -6.30 -1.36 -29.16
CA LYS A 360 -5.64 -0.86 -30.38
C LYS A 360 -4.33 -1.60 -30.69
N ASP A 361 -3.69 -2.13 -29.66
CA ASP A 361 -2.39 -2.82 -29.70
C ASP A 361 -2.53 -4.32 -29.40
N ARG A 362 -1.42 -5.02 -29.10
CA ARG A 362 -1.38 -6.46 -28.75
C ARG A 362 -2.47 -6.80 -27.73
N VAL A 363 -3.35 -7.77 -27.98
CA VAL A 363 -4.52 -8.03 -27.10
C VAL A 363 -4.15 -8.79 -25.81
N ALA A 364 -3.11 -9.63 -25.83
CA ALA A 364 -2.68 -10.44 -24.69
C ALA A 364 -2.20 -9.58 -23.50
N GLY A 365 -2.49 -10.01 -22.28
CA GLY A 365 -2.00 -9.39 -21.06
C GLY A 365 -3.01 -9.33 -19.92
N ILE A 366 -2.63 -8.64 -18.85
CA ILE A 366 -3.46 -8.47 -17.65
C ILE A 366 -4.32 -7.21 -17.81
N TYR A 367 -5.60 -7.37 -17.54
CA TYR A 367 -6.60 -6.30 -17.51
C TYR A 367 -7.12 -6.14 -16.09
N SER A 368 -7.33 -4.89 -15.70
CA SER A 368 -7.90 -4.52 -14.41
C SER A 368 -9.23 -3.82 -14.61
N VAL A 369 -10.19 -4.12 -13.73
CA VAL A 369 -11.53 -3.54 -13.72
C VAL A 369 -11.77 -2.89 -12.36
N GLY A 370 -12.14 -1.61 -12.35
CA GLY A 370 -12.56 -0.87 -11.18
C GLY A 370 -14.05 -0.64 -11.21
N VAL A 371 -14.75 -1.09 -10.17
CA VAL A 371 -16.18 -0.84 -9.95
C VAL A 371 -16.31 0.24 -8.89
N TYR A 372 -16.82 1.41 -9.28
CA TYR A 372 -16.93 2.60 -8.45
C TYR A 372 -18.36 2.80 -7.97
N GLY A 373 -18.59 3.01 -6.68
CA GLY A 373 -19.92 3.40 -6.17
C GLY A 373 -20.22 4.86 -6.47
N TYR A 374 -21.11 5.13 -7.44
CA TYR A 374 -21.48 6.49 -7.82
C TYR A 374 -22.47 7.12 -6.84
N LYS A 375 -23.48 6.36 -6.40
CA LYS A 375 -24.49 6.85 -5.46
C LYS A 375 -25.04 5.71 -4.62
N GLY A 376 -25.17 5.90 -3.31
CA GLY A 376 -25.71 4.89 -2.40
C GLY A 376 -24.85 3.63 -2.31
N GLN A 377 -25.44 2.52 -1.87
CA GLN A 377 -24.76 1.22 -1.76
C GLN A 377 -25.19 0.31 -2.91
N ALA A 378 -24.34 0.20 -3.93
CA ALA A 378 -24.62 -0.60 -5.10
C ALA A 378 -24.23 -2.07 -4.86
N ARG A 379 -25.18 -2.98 -5.10
CA ARG A 379 -24.92 -4.43 -5.18
C ARG A 379 -24.87 -4.81 -6.65
N TYR A 380 -23.89 -5.62 -7.03
CA TYR A 380 -23.71 -5.97 -8.43
C TYR A 380 -23.13 -7.37 -8.62
N HIS A 381 -23.32 -7.89 -9.83
CA HIS A 381 -22.70 -9.11 -10.33
C HIS A 381 -21.82 -8.75 -11.52
N ILE A 382 -20.53 -9.08 -11.47
CA ILE A 382 -19.56 -8.81 -12.52
C ILE A 382 -19.12 -10.11 -13.19
N SER A 383 -18.95 -10.08 -14.50
CA SER A 383 -18.44 -11.20 -15.28
C SER A 383 -17.64 -10.73 -16.48
N VAL A 384 -16.70 -11.56 -16.93
CA VAL A 384 -15.96 -11.37 -18.17
C VAL A 384 -16.19 -12.55 -19.09
N SER A 385 -16.46 -12.30 -20.36
CA SER A 385 -16.71 -13.35 -21.36
C SER A 385 -16.08 -13.01 -22.71
N LEU A 386 -15.72 -14.03 -23.47
CA LEU A 386 -15.42 -13.92 -24.89
C LEU A 386 -16.66 -14.31 -25.66
N LYS A 387 -17.11 -13.43 -26.57
CA LYS A 387 -18.27 -13.67 -27.43
C LYS A 387 -17.86 -13.54 -28.88
N GLU A 388 -18.44 -14.37 -29.74
CA GLU A 388 -18.25 -14.24 -31.18
C GLU A 388 -18.92 -12.96 -31.71
N TYR A 389 -18.42 -12.44 -32.84
CA TYR A 389 -19.14 -11.45 -33.64
C TYR A 389 -20.39 -12.08 -34.25
N SER A 390 -21.47 -12.14 -33.47
CA SER A 390 -22.79 -12.28 -34.04
C SER A 390 -23.13 -10.96 -34.71
N ASN A 391 -23.07 -10.92 -36.04
CA ASN A 391 -23.82 -9.96 -36.83
C ASN A 391 -25.30 -10.16 -36.51
N GLN A 392 -25.81 -9.55 -35.44
CA GLN A 392 -27.24 -9.24 -35.33
C GLN A 392 -27.52 -8.07 -36.27
N GLY A 393 -27.51 -8.45 -37.53
CA GLY A 393 -27.71 -7.69 -38.74
C GLY A 393 -28.01 -8.60 -39.94
N VAL A 394 -28.11 -9.93 -39.76
CA VAL A 394 -28.93 -10.84 -40.58
C VAL A 394 -29.29 -12.03 -39.67
N CYS A 395 -30.57 -12.18 -39.32
CA CYS A 395 -31.07 -13.45 -38.79
C CYS A 395 -31.92 -14.07 -39.90
N GLU A 396 -31.34 -15.08 -40.55
CA GLU A 396 -32.07 -16.14 -41.20
C GLU A 396 -32.89 -16.88 -40.13
N ASN A 397 -34.18 -17.06 -40.38
CA ASN A 397 -34.93 -18.19 -39.84
C ASN A 397 -35.12 -19.20 -40.97
N ALA A 398 -34.18 -20.14 -41.11
CA ALA A 398 -34.35 -21.35 -41.92
C ALA A 398 -34.32 -22.57 -40.98
N GLY A 399 -35.50 -23.12 -40.69
CA GLY A 399 -35.61 -24.30 -39.83
C GLY A 399 -37.02 -24.70 -39.39
N THR A 400 -38.09 -24.15 -39.96
CA THR A 400 -39.41 -24.80 -39.94
C THR A 400 -40.19 -24.38 -41.18
N SER A 401 -40.54 -25.35 -42.02
CA SER A 401 -41.40 -25.16 -43.19
C SER A 401 -42.69 -24.45 -42.78
N SER A 402 -42.80 -23.17 -43.12
CA SER A 402 -44.06 -22.44 -43.21
C SER A 402 -43.86 -21.30 -44.22
N GLN A 403 -44.86 -21.18 -45.08
CA GLN A 403 -44.84 -20.41 -46.32
C GLN A 403 -44.41 -18.95 -46.10
N VAL A 404 -43.59 -18.45 -47.03
CA VAL A 404 -43.24 -17.05 -47.17
C VAL A 404 -44.54 -16.28 -47.47
N ASP A 405 -45.04 -15.52 -46.49
CA ASP A 405 -46.13 -14.55 -46.70
C ASP A 405 -45.45 -13.25 -47.16
N ASP A 406 -45.50 -12.99 -48.47
CA ASP A 406 -44.90 -11.82 -49.17
C ASP A 406 -45.61 -10.49 -48.82
N ASP A 407 -46.63 -10.54 -47.97
CA ASP A 407 -47.50 -9.43 -47.60
C ASP A 407 -47.10 -8.83 -46.24
N SER A 408 -46.02 -8.05 -46.17
CA SER A 408 -45.68 -7.24 -44.98
C SER A 408 -45.49 -5.76 -45.32
N VAL A 409 -46.16 -4.89 -44.57
CA VAL A 409 -46.18 -3.42 -44.73
C VAL A 409 -45.66 -2.73 -43.47
N ASP A 410 -45.08 -1.54 -43.64
CA ASP A 410 -44.57 -0.74 -42.53
C ASP A 410 -45.70 0.00 -41.81
N CYS A 411 -45.76 -0.15 -40.49
CA CYS A 411 -46.65 0.65 -39.64
C CYS A 411 -46.33 2.13 -39.75
N GLN A 412 -47.33 2.97 -40.01
CA GLN A 412 -47.12 4.41 -40.17
C GLN A 412 -46.57 5.09 -38.91
N ASN A 413 -46.88 4.55 -37.73
CA ASN A 413 -46.45 5.07 -36.43
C ASN A 413 -45.11 4.49 -35.97
N CYS A 414 -44.98 3.17 -35.77
CA CYS A 414 -43.73 2.60 -35.23
C CYS A 414 -42.67 2.21 -36.27
N LYS A 415 -42.99 2.28 -37.57
CA LYS A 415 -42.12 1.88 -38.68
C LYS A 415 -41.64 0.42 -38.64
N HIS A 416 -42.27 -0.44 -37.83
CA HIS A 416 -42.04 -1.88 -37.89
C HIS A 416 -42.77 -2.51 -39.06
N ARG A 417 -42.15 -3.55 -39.66
CA ARG A 417 -42.75 -4.41 -40.69
C ARG A 417 -43.73 -5.39 -40.06
N ILE A 418 -44.95 -5.39 -40.56
CA ILE A 418 -46.07 -6.17 -40.00
C ILE A 418 -46.82 -6.79 -41.15
N SER A 419 -47.33 -8.01 -40.97
CA SER A 419 -48.16 -8.65 -41.97
C SER A 419 -49.35 -7.75 -42.36
N THR A 420 -49.62 -7.63 -43.65
CA THR A 420 -50.74 -6.85 -44.21
C THR A 420 -52.10 -7.30 -43.64
N ARG A 421 -52.20 -8.55 -43.16
CA ARG A 421 -53.42 -9.08 -42.53
C ARG A 421 -53.68 -8.51 -41.13
N THR A 422 -52.63 -8.10 -40.41
CA THR A 422 -52.72 -7.63 -39.02
C THR A 422 -52.38 -6.15 -38.84
N ILE A 423 -51.97 -5.46 -39.91
CA ILE A 423 -51.56 -4.06 -39.89
C ILE A 423 -52.61 -3.13 -39.29
N LEU A 424 -53.89 -3.26 -39.66
CA LEU A 424 -54.96 -2.38 -39.16
C LEU A 424 -55.14 -2.52 -37.64
N LEU A 425 -55.05 -3.75 -37.11
CA LEU A 425 -55.17 -4.01 -35.68
C LEU A 425 -53.93 -3.48 -34.93
N HIS A 426 -52.74 -3.71 -35.49
CA HIS A 426 -51.51 -3.20 -34.92
C HIS A 426 -51.47 -1.67 -34.93
N GLU A 427 -51.77 -1.00 -36.04
CA GLU A 427 -51.73 0.46 -36.14
C GLU A 427 -52.68 1.10 -35.15
N ALA A 428 -53.92 0.61 -35.05
CA ALA A 428 -54.88 1.08 -34.08
C ALA A 428 -54.35 0.90 -32.64
N TYR A 429 -53.70 -0.21 -32.32
CA TYR A 429 -53.08 -0.43 -31.00
C TYR A 429 -51.85 0.47 -30.78
N CYS A 430 -50.99 0.57 -31.78
CA CYS A 430 -49.72 1.28 -31.75
C CYS A 430 -49.92 2.78 -31.61
N VAL A 431 -50.84 3.40 -32.35
CA VAL A 431 -51.17 4.84 -32.20
C VAL A 431 -51.78 5.14 -30.83
N ARG A 432 -52.50 4.18 -30.25
CA ARG A 432 -53.10 4.33 -28.92
C ARG A 432 -52.07 4.25 -27.80
N HIS A 433 -51.08 3.36 -27.88
CA HIS A 433 -50.16 3.07 -26.77
C HIS A 433 -48.75 3.61 -26.98
N ASN A 434 -48.34 3.94 -28.20
CA ASN A 434 -46.99 4.37 -28.51
C ASN A 434 -46.96 5.78 -29.09
N VAL A 435 -45.84 6.47 -28.88
CA VAL A 435 -45.53 7.80 -29.37
C VAL A 435 -44.09 7.81 -29.88
N ILE A 436 -43.85 8.51 -30.99
CA ILE A 436 -42.51 8.71 -31.53
C ILE A 436 -41.91 9.94 -30.87
N CYS A 437 -40.67 9.85 -30.41
CA CYS A 437 -39.93 11.02 -29.93
C CYS A 437 -39.76 12.05 -31.07
N GLN A 438 -40.17 13.29 -30.80
CA GLN A 438 -40.12 14.40 -31.77
C GLN A 438 -38.78 15.13 -31.80
N TYR A 439 -37.81 14.70 -30.99
CA TYR A 439 -36.48 15.31 -31.00
C TYR A 439 -35.77 15.00 -32.32
N ASP A 440 -35.14 16.04 -32.90
CA ASP A 440 -34.47 15.94 -34.19
C ASP A 440 -33.36 14.87 -34.18
N GLY A 441 -33.47 13.90 -35.08
CA GLY A 441 -32.56 12.76 -35.17
C GLY A 441 -32.77 11.63 -34.15
N CYS A 442 -33.82 11.65 -33.31
CA CYS A 442 -34.10 10.56 -32.37
C CYS A 442 -34.98 9.46 -32.96
N GLY A 443 -36.23 9.77 -33.32
CA GLY A 443 -37.16 8.84 -33.96
C GLY A 443 -37.54 7.58 -33.16
N VAL A 444 -37.18 7.48 -31.88
CA VAL A 444 -37.47 6.31 -31.04
C VAL A 444 -38.96 6.22 -30.74
N VAL A 445 -39.51 5.01 -30.84
CA VAL A 445 -40.91 4.71 -30.54
C VAL A 445 -40.99 4.26 -29.08
N LEU A 446 -41.74 4.98 -28.27
CA LEU A 446 -41.87 4.77 -26.83
C LEU A 446 -43.33 4.49 -26.48
N ARG A 447 -43.58 3.74 -25.42
CA ARG A 447 -44.93 3.67 -24.85
C ARG A 447 -45.29 5.03 -24.27
N LYS A 448 -46.55 5.45 -24.36
CA LYS A 448 -47.01 6.74 -23.85
C LYS A 448 -46.75 6.91 -22.35
N GLU A 449 -46.83 5.81 -21.59
CA GLU A 449 -46.52 5.78 -20.16
C GLU A 449 -45.02 6.02 -19.86
N GLU A 450 -44.13 5.59 -20.76
CA GLU A 450 -42.67 5.72 -20.63
C GLU A 450 -42.12 6.98 -21.31
N ALA A 451 -42.89 7.60 -22.20
CA ALA A 451 -42.46 8.76 -22.98
C ALA A 451 -42.06 9.96 -22.10
N GLY A 452 -42.71 10.14 -20.95
CA GLY A 452 -42.35 11.18 -19.98
C GLY A 452 -40.98 10.96 -19.32
N ASN A 453 -40.48 9.72 -19.30
CA ASN A 453 -39.17 9.38 -18.78
C ASN A 453 -38.06 9.50 -19.84
N HIS A 454 -38.38 9.70 -21.12
CA HIS A 454 -37.40 9.88 -22.18
C HIS A 454 -37.06 11.36 -22.39
N VAL A 455 -35.80 11.74 -22.14
CA VAL A 455 -35.34 13.12 -22.19
C VAL A 455 -34.05 13.25 -22.99
N HIS A 456 -33.84 14.42 -23.60
CA HIS A 456 -32.64 14.71 -24.38
C HIS A 456 -31.75 15.74 -23.69
N CYS A 457 -30.45 15.51 -23.72
CA CYS A 457 -29.49 16.48 -23.20
C CYS A 457 -29.38 17.68 -24.16
N ARG A 458 -29.62 18.89 -23.67
CA ARG A 458 -29.55 20.13 -24.48
C ARG A 458 -28.15 20.47 -25.01
N ARG A 459 -27.09 19.91 -24.41
CA ARG A 459 -25.68 20.20 -24.78
C ARG A 459 -25.11 19.23 -25.81
N CYS A 460 -25.55 17.97 -25.82
CA CYS A 460 -25.03 16.94 -26.73
C CYS A 460 -26.10 16.28 -27.62
N GLY A 461 -27.39 16.45 -27.32
CA GLY A 461 -28.53 15.93 -28.08
C GLY A 461 -28.87 14.46 -27.84
N LYS A 462 -28.10 13.73 -27.04
CA LYS A 462 -28.34 12.32 -26.74
C LYS A 462 -29.57 12.12 -25.86
N ALA A 463 -30.28 11.02 -26.11
CA ALA A 463 -31.43 10.58 -25.35
C ALA A 463 -31.03 9.76 -24.12
N PHE A 464 -31.73 9.96 -23.01
CA PHE A 464 -31.53 9.27 -21.73
C PHE A 464 -32.87 9.08 -21.01
N GLN A 465 -32.88 8.24 -19.98
CA GLN A 465 -33.98 8.27 -19.03
C GLN A 465 -33.85 9.48 -18.08
N ASN A 466 -34.97 10.00 -17.57
CA ASN A 466 -34.98 11.21 -16.75
C ASN A 466 -34.09 11.09 -15.49
N GLY A 467 -34.06 9.91 -14.87
CA GLY A 467 -33.17 9.63 -13.73
C GLY A 467 -31.68 9.65 -14.05
N GLU A 468 -31.29 9.42 -15.31
CA GLU A 468 -29.89 9.38 -15.75
C GLU A 468 -29.33 10.76 -16.12
N MET A 469 -30.21 11.74 -16.36
CA MET A 469 -29.83 13.04 -16.90
C MET A 469 -28.92 13.82 -15.96
N GLU A 470 -29.18 13.78 -14.65
CA GLU A 470 -28.35 14.45 -13.63
C GLU A 470 -26.92 13.91 -13.66
N LYS A 471 -26.77 12.58 -13.65
CA LYS A 471 -25.48 11.89 -13.75
C LYS A 471 -24.78 12.20 -15.08
N HIS A 472 -25.50 12.21 -16.19
CA HIS A 472 -24.95 12.58 -17.50
C HIS A 472 -24.36 14.00 -17.49
N VAL A 473 -25.10 14.98 -16.96
CA VAL A 473 -24.62 16.36 -16.89
C VAL A 473 -23.41 16.48 -15.97
N LYS A 474 -23.42 15.82 -14.81
CA LYS A 474 -22.30 15.81 -13.86
C LYS A 474 -21.03 15.26 -14.51
N ILE A 475 -21.10 14.09 -15.12
CA ILE A 475 -19.91 13.39 -15.67
C ILE A 475 -19.41 14.03 -16.97
N PHE A 476 -20.31 14.44 -17.87
CA PHE A 476 -19.92 14.84 -19.23
C PHE A 476 -19.96 16.35 -19.48
N HIS A 477 -20.45 17.16 -18.54
CA HIS A 477 -20.68 18.59 -18.77
C HIS A 477 -20.20 19.51 -17.64
N GLU A 478 -20.01 19.03 -16.41
CA GLU A 478 -19.47 19.82 -15.29
C GLU A 478 -17.95 20.01 -15.40
N PRO A 479 -17.40 21.23 -15.18
CA PRO A 479 -15.96 21.50 -15.21
C PRO A 479 -15.18 20.68 -14.20
N THR A 480 -14.10 20.04 -14.66
CA THR A 480 -13.20 19.28 -13.80
C THR A 480 -11.84 19.96 -13.84
N ALA A 481 -11.29 20.23 -12.66
CA ALA A 481 -9.91 20.66 -12.50
C ALA A 481 -9.02 19.42 -12.38
N CYS A 482 -7.99 19.33 -13.21
CA CYS A 482 -6.94 18.35 -13.04
C CYS A 482 -6.03 18.78 -11.87
N THR A 483 -5.45 17.82 -11.16
CA THR A 483 -4.50 18.07 -10.05
C THR A 483 -3.24 18.81 -10.49
N CYS A 484 -2.93 18.84 -11.78
CA CYS A 484 -1.86 19.66 -12.35
C CYS A 484 -2.20 21.16 -12.41
N GLY A 485 -3.42 21.57 -12.04
CA GLY A 485 -3.89 22.96 -12.04
C GLY A 485 -4.60 23.38 -13.33
N VAL A 486 -4.68 22.51 -14.34
CA VAL A 486 -5.41 22.80 -15.58
C VAL A 486 -6.91 22.59 -15.36
N ILE A 487 -7.69 23.64 -15.59
CA ILE A 487 -9.16 23.57 -15.63
C ILE A 487 -9.57 23.19 -17.06
N LEU A 488 -10.19 22.03 -17.21
CA LEU A 488 -10.59 21.52 -18.52
C LEU A 488 -12.03 21.95 -18.83
N GLU A 489 -12.14 23.18 -19.31
CA GLU A 489 -13.35 23.70 -19.96
C GLU A 489 -13.21 23.61 -21.48
N ARG A 490 -14.35 23.55 -22.19
CA ARG A 490 -14.36 23.53 -23.65
C ARG A 490 -13.73 24.81 -24.18
N GLU A 491 -12.49 24.75 -24.66
CA GLU A 491 -11.97 25.74 -25.60
C GLU A 491 -10.87 25.27 -26.58
N GLU A 492 -10.26 24.09 -26.41
CA GLU A 492 -9.27 23.61 -27.40
C GLU A 492 -9.80 22.47 -28.28
N MET A 493 -10.60 22.87 -29.27
CA MET A 493 -11.02 21.98 -30.36
C MET A 493 -11.10 22.67 -31.73
N SER A 494 -10.46 23.84 -31.90
CA SER A 494 -10.45 24.59 -33.16
C SER A 494 -9.13 24.53 -33.94
N GLN A 495 -8.10 23.82 -33.45
CA GLN A 495 -6.85 23.67 -34.20
C GLN A 495 -6.34 22.22 -34.15
N GLY A 496 -6.60 21.47 -35.22
CA GLY A 496 -5.92 20.19 -35.44
C GLY A 496 -6.81 19.08 -36.00
N LEU A 497 -7.18 19.20 -37.27
CA LEU A 497 -7.19 18.15 -38.31
C LEU A 497 -8.29 18.45 -39.34
N VAL A 498 -7.88 19.20 -40.36
CA VAL A 498 -8.55 19.23 -41.67
C VAL A 498 -8.37 17.83 -42.29
N GLY A 499 -9.46 17.13 -42.63
CA GLY A 499 -9.38 15.94 -43.50
C GLY A 499 -10.15 14.67 -43.12
N PHE A 500 -11.16 14.69 -42.25
CA PHE A 500 -12.07 13.54 -42.06
C PHE A 500 -13.52 13.92 -42.43
N PRO A 501 -14.19 13.18 -43.33
CA PRO A 501 -15.54 13.52 -43.82
C PRO A 501 -16.67 12.93 -42.96
N ASP A 502 -16.54 12.89 -41.63
CA ASP A 502 -17.57 12.35 -40.75
C ASP A 502 -18.04 13.38 -39.70
N PRO A 503 -19.36 13.67 -39.58
CA PRO A 503 -19.88 14.67 -38.62
C PRO A 503 -19.83 14.22 -37.15
N ILE A 504 -19.30 13.03 -36.84
CA ILE A 504 -19.32 12.42 -35.51
C ILE A 504 -18.00 12.69 -34.78
N ALA A 505 -17.75 13.95 -34.41
CA ALA A 505 -16.63 14.27 -33.51
C ALA A 505 -16.92 15.46 -32.58
N ARG A 506 -18.08 15.46 -31.92
CA ARG A 506 -18.23 16.18 -30.65
C ARG A 506 -17.61 15.33 -29.54
N ILE A 507 -16.29 15.37 -29.38
CA ILE A 507 -15.60 14.61 -28.32
C ILE A 507 -16.12 15.11 -26.96
N HIS A 508 -16.61 14.17 -26.15
CA HIS A 508 -17.21 14.43 -24.83
C HIS A 508 -16.16 14.88 -23.80
N LYS A 509 -16.56 15.70 -22.83
CA LYS A 509 -15.68 16.27 -21.78
C LYS A 509 -14.98 15.24 -20.89
N ALA A 510 -15.66 14.17 -20.49
CA ALA A 510 -15.04 13.08 -19.74
C ALA A 510 -13.87 12.45 -20.51
N LEU A 511 -13.95 12.41 -21.84
CA LEU A 511 -12.84 11.96 -22.70
C LEU A 511 -11.71 12.99 -22.76
N VAL A 512 -11.96 14.27 -22.51
CA VAL A 512 -10.93 15.34 -22.53
C VAL A 512 -10.02 15.26 -21.31
N ASP A 513 -10.57 15.07 -20.10
CA ASP A 513 -9.78 14.88 -18.86
C ASP A 513 -8.94 13.60 -18.93
N VAL A 514 -9.58 12.48 -19.29
CA VAL A 514 -8.89 11.21 -19.48
C VAL A 514 -7.81 11.32 -20.57
N ARG A 515 -8.06 12.05 -21.66
CA ARG A 515 -7.05 12.29 -22.71
C ARG A 515 -5.91 13.16 -22.22
N HIS A 516 -6.18 14.23 -21.47
CA HIS A 516 -5.13 15.06 -20.88
C HIS A 516 -4.25 14.22 -19.95
N GLN A 517 -4.85 13.49 -19.01
CA GLN A 517 -4.15 12.66 -18.05
C GLN A 517 -3.40 11.47 -18.67
N SER A 518 -3.83 10.95 -19.80
CA SER A 518 -3.10 9.87 -20.50
C SER A 518 -1.96 10.37 -21.40
N THR A 519 -2.03 11.61 -21.91
CA THR A 519 -1.10 12.09 -22.95
C THR A 519 -0.20 13.25 -22.53
N SER A 520 -0.77 14.30 -21.94
CA SER A 520 -0.11 15.62 -21.81
C SER A 520 0.07 16.09 -20.37
N CYS A 521 -0.63 15.48 -19.41
CA CYS A 521 -0.50 15.86 -18.01
C CYS A 521 0.90 15.56 -17.48
N PRO A 522 1.61 16.54 -16.89
CA PRO A 522 2.93 16.31 -16.30
C PRO A 522 2.91 15.34 -15.10
N LEU A 523 1.77 15.28 -14.40
CA LEU A 523 1.56 14.38 -13.26
C LEU A 523 1.09 12.99 -13.67
N ARG A 524 0.95 12.70 -14.98
CA ARG A 524 0.58 11.35 -15.41
C ARG A 524 1.66 10.35 -14.99
N LEU A 525 1.27 9.24 -14.37
CA LEU A 525 2.25 8.19 -14.08
C LEU A 525 2.53 7.36 -15.33
N ILE A 526 3.80 7.07 -15.55
CA ILE A 526 4.29 6.19 -16.60
C ILE A 526 5.12 5.08 -15.97
N ALA A 527 5.11 3.90 -16.60
CA ALA A 527 6.11 2.88 -16.34
C ALA A 527 7.41 3.32 -17.03
N CYS A 528 8.38 3.79 -16.26
CA CYS A 528 9.65 4.24 -16.81
C CYS A 528 10.41 3.04 -17.40
N ARG A 529 10.83 3.15 -18.66
CA ARG A 529 11.57 2.10 -19.37
C ARG A 529 12.93 1.74 -18.74
N PHE A 530 13.48 2.62 -17.89
CA PHE A 530 14.82 2.48 -17.35
C PHE A 530 14.84 2.03 -15.88
N CYS A 531 13.98 2.56 -15.02
CA CYS A 531 13.88 2.09 -13.63
C CYS A 531 12.79 1.06 -13.41
N GLY A 532 11.85 0.87 -14.36
CA GLY A 532 10.76 -0.09 -14.24
C GLY A 532 9.64 0.30 -13.26
N ASP A 533 9.75 1.48 -12.61
CA ASP A 533 8.80 1.99 -11.61
C ASP A 533 7.73 2.90 -12.25
N MET A 534 6.61 3.07 -11.55
CA MET A 534 5.49 3.94 -11.90
C MET A 534 5.71 5.34 -11.31
N VAL A 535 6.11 6.27 -12.17
CA VAL A 535 6.57 7.61 -11.78
C VAL A 535 5.87 8.71 -12.58
N PRO A 536 5.72 9.93 -12.05
CA PRO A 536 5.23 11.06 -12.83
C PRO A 536 6.10 11.28 -14.07
N ALA A 537 5.47 11.45 -15.22
CA ALA A 537 6.17 11.66 -16.49
C ALA A 537 6.99 12.96 -16.49
N GLY A 538 6.54 13.97 -15.74
CA GLY A 538 7.02 15.34 -15.88
C GLY A 538 6.57 15.95 -17.21
N ASN A 539 7.17 17.06 -17.57
CA ASN A 539 6.90 17.77 -18.81
C ASN A 539 7.48 17.01 -20.02
N ALA A 540 7.70 17.73 -21.12
CA ALA A 540 8.44 17.19 -22.26
C ALA A 540 9.92 16.98 -21.90
N ALA A 541 10.54 15.95 -22.46
CA ALA A 541 11.97 15.72 -22.26
C ALA A 541 12.81 16.97 -22.62
N PRO A 542 13.80 17.33 -21.79
CA PRO A 542 14.62 18.52 -22.02
C PRO A 542 15.40 18.42 -23.33
N ASP A 543 15.94 17.23 -23.62
CA ASP A 543 16.69 16.96 -24.84
C ASP A 543 15.77 16.75 -26.06
N ALA A 544 16.09 17.40 -27.18
CA ALA A 544 15.33 17.26 -28.43
C ALA A 544 15.37 15.84 -29.01
N ARG A 545 16.51 15.13 -28.85
CA ARG A 545 16.67 13.73 -29.28
C ARG A 545 15.76 12.80 -28.48
N ASP A 546 15.65 13.04 -27.18
CA ASP A 546 14.81 12.24 -26.27
C ASP A 546 13.32 12.44 -26.59
N ARG A 547 12.92 13.67 -26.93
CA ARG A 547 11.56 13.96 -27.42
C ARG A 547 11.22 13.20 -28.70
N LEU A 548 12.14 13.10 -29.65
CA LEU A 548 11.94 12.33 -30.89
C LEU A 548 11.83 10.82 -30.63
N ARG A 549 12.47 10.32 -29.57
CA ARG A 549 12.33 8.93 -29.11
C ARG A 549 11.04 8.68 -28.30
N GLY A 550 10.26 9.73 -28.04
CA GLY A 550 9.02 9.66 -27.27
C GLY A 550 9.25 9.51 -25.76
N PHE A 551 10.42 9.91 -25.25
CA PHE A 551 10.68 9.90 -23.83
C PHE A 551 9.99 11.08 -23.13
N SER A 552 9.48 10.79 -21.94
CA SER A 552 9.08 11.79 -20.95
C SER A 552 10.28 12.48 -20.29
N GLU A 553 10.05 13.57 -19.57
CA GLU A 553 11.08 14.23 -18.75
C GLU A 553 11.73 13.27 -17.76
N HIS A 554 10.93 12.47 -17.04
CA HIS A 554 11.47 11.48 -16.12
C HIS A 554 12.34 10.45 -16.84
N GLU A 555 11.87 9.87 -17.96
CA GLU A 555 12.64 8.86 -18.70
C GLU A 555 13.96 9.42 -19.24
N SER A 556 13.97 10.68 -19.69
CA SER A 556 15.17 11.36 -20.15
C SER A 556 16.22 11.47 -19.04
N ILE A 557 15.80 11.88 -17.83
CA ILE A 557 16.69 12.00 -16.66
C ILE A 557 17.12 10.62 -16.17
N CYS A 558 16.17 9.69 -15.99
CA CYS A 558 16.43 8.35 -15.49
C CYS A 558 17.33 7.54 -16.43
N GLY A 559 17.10 7.65 -17.74
CA GLY A 559 17.89 7.00 -18.78
C GLY A 559 19.30 7.58 -18.96
N SER A 560 19.58 8.77 -18.42
CA SER A 560 20.92 9.36 -18.42
C SER A 560 21.85 8.75 -17.37
N ARG A 561 21.33 7.89 -16.47
CA ARG A 561 22.16 7.07 -15.58
C ARG A 561 22.99 6.08 -16.38
N THR A 562 24.21 5.82 -15.92
CA THR A 562 25.12 4.88 -16.58
C THR A 562 25.09 3.51 -15.90
N ALA A 563 25.13 2.45 -16.71
CA ALA A 563 25.37 1.08 -16.27
C ALA A 563 26.55 0.48 -17.06
N PRO A 564 27.33 -0.44 -16.47
CA PRO A 564 28.37 -1.16 -17.20
C PRO A 564 27.72 -2.06 -18.27
N CYS A 565 28.26 -2.04 -19.49
CA CYS A 565 27.81 -2.94 -20.56
C CYS A 565 28.30 -4.37 -20.29
N ASP A 566 27.40 -5.36 -20.34
CA ASP A 566 27.74 -6.77 -20.08
C ASP A 566 28.79 -7.35 -21.07
N SER A 567 28.89 -6.77 -22.26
CA SER A 567 29.81 -7.26 -23.31
C SER A 567 31.20 -6.64 -23.26
N CYS A 568 31.35 -5.39 -22.78
CA CYS A 568 32.65 -4.70 -22.77
C CYS A 568 33.02 -3.99 -21.47
N GLY A 569 32.16 -4.00 -20.47
CA GLY A 569 32.36 -3.35 -19.18
C GLY A 569 32.37 -1.81 -19.21
N ARG A 570 32.16 -1.17 -20.37
CA ARG A 570 32.13 0.29 -20.46
C ARG A 570 30.87 0.83 -19.79
N ALA A 571 31.00 1.89 -19.01
CA ALA A 571 29.87 2.63 -18.46
C ALA A 571 29.16 3.38 -19.59
N VAL A 572 27.91 3.00 -19.87
CA VAL A 572 27.09 3.57 -20.95
C VAL A 572 25.76 4.02 -20.36
N MET A 573 25.23 5.15 -20.84
CA MET A 573 23.91 5.63 -20.42
C MET A 573 22.83 4.63 -20.80
N LEU A 574 21.89 4.35 -19.89
CA LEU A 574 20.81 3.38 -20.11
C LEU A 574 20.00 3.70 -21.38
N LYS A 575 19.76 4.99 -21.67
CA LYS A 575 19.04 5.46 -22.87
C LYS A 575 19.79 5.29 -24.19
N GLU A 576 21.08 4.96 -24.12
CA GLU A 576 21.95 4.72 -25.28
C GLU A 576 22.50 3.30 -25.32
N MET A 577 22.14 2.44 -24.36
CA MET A 577 22.64 1.07 -24.29
C MET A 577 22.23 0.25 -25.52
N ASP A 578 21.02 0.48 -26.03
CA ASP A 578 20.52 -0.09 -27.29
C ASP A 578 21.43 0.27 -28.47
N ILE A 579 21.77 1.56 -28.61
CA ILE A 579 22.66 2.06 -29.66
C ILE A 579 24.07 1.49 -29.47
N HIS A 580 24.56 1.44 -28.24
CA HIS A 580 25.90 0.95 -27.91
C HIS A 580 26.05 -0.53 -28.29
N VAL A 581 25.09 -1.37 -27.91
CA VAL A 581 25.07 -2.79 -28.28
C VAL A 581 25.03 -2.95 -29.80
N ILE A 582 24.20 -2.16 -30.49
CA ILE A 582 24.13 -2.19 -31.96
C ILE A 582 25.46 -1.74 -32.58
N ALA A 583 26.02 -0.61 -32.17
CA ALA A 583 27.18 -0.01 -32.83
C ALA A 583 28.52 -0.70 -32.49
N VAL A 584 28.65 -1.25 -31.28
CA VAL A 584 29.93 -1.80 -30.77
C VAL A 584 29.92 -3.33 -30.74
N HIS A 585 28.74 -3.95 -30.61
CA HIS A 585 28.61 -5.40 -30.38
C HIS A 585 27.82 -6.16 -31.45
N GLN A 586 27.19 -5.51 -32.44
CA GLN A 586 26.72 -6.25 -33.61
C GLN A 586 27.92 -6.79 -34.38
N LYS A 587 28.12 -8.11 -34.30
CA LYS A 587 28.86 -8.86 -35.30
C LYS A 587 28.07 -8.79 -36.61
N SER A 588 28.72 -8.34 -37.68
CA SER A 588 28.25 -8.54 -39.05
C SER A 588 28.06 -10.03 -39.36
#